data_AF-A0AAV5T3S5-F1
#
_entry.id   AF-A0AAV5T3S5-F1
#
_cell.length_a   1.000
_cell.length_b   1.000
_cell.length_c   1.000
_cell.angle_alpha   90.00
_cell.angle_beta   90.00
_cell.angle_gamma   90.00
#
_symmetry.space_group_name_H-M   'P 1'
#
loop_
_entity.id
_entity.type
_entity.pdbx_description
1 polymer ?
#
loop_
_entity_poly.entity_id
_entity_poly.type
_entity_poly.pdbx_seq_one_letter_code
_entity_poly.pdbx_strand_id
1 'polypeptide(L)'
;GAAMQCAMLSPAMDVCDYSVKDTLPYAIKLKWRGSDMTREGRVFSDGDQSPASAIYRFHSGPFVLRIKYEAPEAVPNKTTTIGVWRVNQVPKDDDETPTEVHVSIEVNGDGIFSVPWARTYKILKEENTDVGLAPAAASYGSATSLDPVPAAEKKPMVEMVKELCVEARPSYHDRIYYHVIDEKAMQKRDLEEKRRVDAKNAVEQYVYEMRD
;
A
#
# COMPACT_ATOMS: atom_id res chain seq x y z
N GLY A 1 6.38 -8.78 23.37
CA GLY A 1 6.19 -7.86 22.24
C GLY A 1 6.36 -8.59 20.93
N ALA A 2 7.58 -8.61 20.36
CA ALA A 2 7.84 -9.16 19.01
C ALA A 2 7.36 -10.61 18.80
N ALA A 3 7.71 -11.55 19.69
CA ALA A 3 7.26 -12.94 19.56
C ALA A 3 5.72 -13.10 19.59
N MET A 4 5.02 -12.22 20.32
CA MET A 4 3.55 -12.21 20.37
C MET A 4 2.96 -11.68 19.05
N GLN A 5 3.54 -10.65 18.46
CA GLN A 5 3.15 -10.17 17.12
C GLN A 5 3.41 -11.24 16.04
N CYS A 6 4.53 -11.97 16.12
CA CYS A 6 4.78 -13.12 15.22
C CYS A 6 3.73 -14.22 15.39
N ALA A 7 3.33 -14.50 16.64
CA ALA A 7 2.28 -15.49 16.90
C ALA A 7 0.93 -15.05 16.32
N MET A 8 0.59 -13.76 16.35
CA MET A 8 -0.63 -13.21 15.74
C MET A 8 -0.67 -13.32 14.22
N LEU A 9 0.49 -13.26 13.56
CA LEU A 9 0.60 -13.44 12.10
C LEU A 9 0.62 -14.93 11.69
N SER A 10 0.78 -15.84 12.65
CA SER A 10 0.83 -17.27 12.38
C SER A 10 -0.58 -17.83 12.18
N PRO A 11 -0.88 -18.47 11.04
CA PRO A 11 -2.18 -19.10 10.82
C PRO A 11 -2.40 -20.36 11.70
N ALA A 12 -1.37 -20.81 12.42
CA ALA A 12 -1.40 -22.04 13.22
C ALA A 12 -1.64 -21.81 14.72
N MET A 13 -1.74 -20.55 15.18
CA MET A 13 -1.82 -20.20 16.59
C MET A 13 -3.01 -19.27 16.83
N ASP A 14 -3.86 -19.60 17.81
CA ASP A 14 -4.89 -18.69 18.28
C ASP A 14 -4.31 -17.81 19.39
N VAL A 15 -4.34 -16.49 19.17
CA VAL A 15 -3.80 -15.49 20.09
C VAL A 15 -4.88 -14.44 20.34
N CYS A 16 -4.88 -13.82 21.52
CA CYS A 16 -5.78 -12.70 21.79
C CYS A 16 -5.54 -11.54 20.83
N ASP A 17 -6.61 -10.95 20.33
CA ASP A 17 -6.53 -9.75 19.47
C ASP A 17 -5.85 -8.60 20.21
N TYR A 18 -4.86 -8.01 19.56
CA TYR A 18 -4.14 -6.85 20.06
C TYR A 18 -3.74 -5.95 18.90
N SER A 19 -3.93 -4.65 19.04
CA SER A 19 -3.58 -3.66 18.02
C SER A 19 -2.66 -2.61 18.64
N VAL A 20 -1.50 -2.42 18.00
CA VAL A 20 -0.55 -1.36 18.33
C VAL A 20 -0.65 -0.30 17.25
N LYS A 21 -0.84 0.95 17.68
CA LYS A 21 -0.70 2.11 16.81
C LYS A 21 0.65 2.74 17.06
N ASP A 22 1.41 2.93 15.99
CA ASP A 22 2.69 3.65 16.03
C ASP A 22 2.52 5.02 15.36
N THR A 23 3.59 5.80 15.30
CA THR A 23 3.59 7.16 14.75
C THR A 23 4.64 7.30 13.65
N LEU A 24 4.30 8.00 12.57
CA LEU A 24 5.21 8.31 11.48
C LEU A 24 6.12 9.49 11.87
N PRO A 25 7.44 9.30 11.93
CA PRO A 25 8.36 10.35 12.39
C PRO A 25 8.70 11.40 11.31
N TYR A 26 8.35 11.15 10.05
CA TYR A 26 8.68 12.04 8.94
C TYR A 26 7.53 12.12 7.94
N ALA A 27 7.22 13.34 7.51
CA ALA A 27 6.22 13.58 6.47
C ALA A 27 6.65 13.04 5.10
N ILE A 28 5.70 12.45 4.38
CA ILE A 28 5.89 11.82 3.08
C ILE A 28 5.17 12.63 1.99
N LYS A 29 5.90 12.97 0.92
CA LYS A 29 5.40 13.62 -0.28
C LYS A 29 5.40 12.68 -1.48
N LEU A 30 4.32 12.77 -2.24
CA LEU A 30 4.15 12.13 -3.52
C LEU A 30 4.36 13.16 -4.64
N LYS A 31 5.22 12.83 -5.59
CA LYS A 31 5.45 13.57 -6.82
C LYS A 31 5.09 12.71 -8.02
N TRP A 32 4.25 13.21 -8.92
CA TRP A 32 3.89 12.49 -10.14
C TRP A 32 3.91 13.42 -11.35
N ARG A 33 4.19 12.84 -12.52
CA ARG A 33 4.20 13.57 -13.78
C ARG A 33 2.82 13.46 -14.44
N GLY A 34 2.13 14.58 -14.61
CA GLY A 34 0.95 14.68 -15.48
C GLY A 34 1.36 14.90 -16.94
N SER A 35 0.36 15.08 -17.83
CA SER A 35 0.57 15.35 -19.26
C SER A 35 1.53 16.52 -19.50
N ASP A 36 1.29 17.64 -18.81
CA ASP A 36 1.95 18.92 -19.11
C ASP A 36 2.75 19.49 -17.93
N MET A 37 2.44 19.06 -16.70
CA MET A 37 3.01 19.61 -15.45
C MET A 37 3.37 18.50 -14.47
N THR A 38 4.42 18.73 -13.69
CA THR A 38 4.72 17.87 -12.53
C THR A 38 3.92 18.34 -11.33
N ARG A 39 3.17 17.44 -10.71
CA ARG A 39 2.37 17.73 -9.53
C ARG A 39 3.01 17.09 -8.29
N GLU A 40 2.83 17.75 -7.15
CA GLU A 40 3.31 17.29 -5.86
C GLU A 40 2.16 17.40 -4.85
N GLY A 41 2.07 16.44 -3.94
CA GLY A 41 1.08 16.39 -2.88
C GLY A 41 1.65 15.72 -1.64
N ARG A 42 1.34 16.25 -0.46
CA ARG A 42 1.64 15.57 0.80
C ARG A 42 0.68 14.39 0.97
N VAL A 43 1.23 13.25 1.40
CA VAL A 43 0.47 12.00 1.64
C VAL A 43 0.26 11.79 3.14
N PHE A 44 1.35 11.81 3.89
CA PHE A 44 1.33 11.65 5.35
C PHE A 44 2.14 12.78 5.98
N SER A 45 1.68 13.27 7.12
CA SER A 45 2.36 14.28 7.93
C SER A 45 3.22 13.64 9.01
N ASP A 46 4.15 14.40 9.56
CA ASP A 46 4.85 14.02 10.78
C ASP A 46 3.84 13.95 11.94
N GLY A 47 3.92 12.87 12.73
CA GLY A 47 2.99 12.61 13.83
C GLY A 47 1.74 11.81 13.45
N ASP A 48 1.54 11.46 12.18
CA ASP A 48 0.41 10.63 11.75
C ASP A 48 0.51 9.21 12.33
N GLN A 49 -0.63 8.63 12.71
CA GLN A 49 -0.65 7.26 13.24
C GLN A 49 -0.46 6.23 12.11
N SER A 50 0.37 5.22 12.34
CA SER A 50 0.57 4.05 11.46
C SER A 50 -0.06 2.80 12.09
N PRO A 51 -0.71 1.90 11.32
CA PRO A 51 -0.88 1.91 9.86
C PRO A 51 -1.86 2.99 9.37
N ALA A 52 -1.58 3.58 8.20
CA ALA A 52 -2.45 4.56 7.56
C ALA A 52 -2.55 4.33 6.05
N SER A 53 -3.72 4.59 5.47
CA SER A 53 -3.97 4.47 4.03
C SER A 53 -4.75 5.66 3.48
N ALA A 54 -4.46 6.02 2.24
CA ALA A 54 -5.11 7.10 1.51
C ALA A 54 -5.26 6.70 0.03
N ILE A 55 -6.41 7.04 -0.56
CA ILE A 55 -6.69 6.76 -1.97
C ILE A 55 -6.55 8.05 -2.77
N TYR A 56 -5.68 8.02 -3.79
CA TYR A 56 -5.49 9.12 -4.73
C TYR A 56 -6.16 8.81 -6.07
N ARG A 57 -6.80 9.83 -6.64
CA ARG A 57 -7.41 9.76 -7.97
C ARG A 57 -6.50 10.42 -9.00
N PHE A 58 -6.18 9.68 -10.05
CA PHE A 58 -5.41 10.16 -11.19
C PHE A 58 -6.24 10.05 -12.47
N HIS A 59 -5.87 10.86 -13.45
CA HIS A 59 -6.46 10.78 -14.78
C HIS A 59 -5.91 9.54 -15.50
N SER A 60 -6.62 9.12 -16.55
CA SER A 60 -6.18 8.04 -17.42
C SER A 60 -4.80 8.29 -18.04
N GLY A 61 -4.08 7.21 -18.29
CA GLY A 61 -2.72 7.20 -18.84
C GLY A 61 -1.67 6.62 -17.88
N PRO A 62 -0.56 6.06 -18.40
CA PRO A 62 0.51 5.53 -17.58
C PRO A 62 1.26 6.67 -16.85
N PHE A 63 1.51 6.49 -15.56
CA PHE A 63 2.21 7.49 -14.76
C PHE A 63 3.21 6.86 -13.78
N VAL A 64 4.11 7.71 -13.29
CA VAL A 64 5.16 7.33 -12.35
C VAL A 64 5.00 8.15 -11.08
N LEU A 65 4.84 7.44 -9.97
CA LEU A 65 4.78 7.99 -8.61
C LEU A 65 6.18 7.96 -8.01
N ARG A 66 6.69 9.13 -7.61
CA ARG A 66 7.97 9.27 -6.91
C ARG A 66 7.70 9.71 -5.50
N ILE A 67 8.12 8.90 -4.53
CA ILE A 67 7.83 9.13 -3.12
C ILE A 67 9.10 9.61 -2.43
N LYS A 68 8.98 10.72 -1.72
CA LYS A 68 10.09 11.42 -1.07
C LYS A 68 9.70 11.88 0.32
N TYR A 69 10.68 12.04 1.18
CA TYR A 69 10.46 12.76 2.44
C TYR A 69 10.32 14.26 2.15
N GLU A 70 9.43 14.92 2.88
CA GLU A 70 9.22 16.36 2.72
C GLU A 70 10.44 17.19 3.15
N ALA A 71 11.09 16.78 4.24
CA ALA A 71 12.27 17.44 4.80
C ALA A 71 13.46 16.46 4.81
N PRO A 72 14.19 16.29 3.69
CA PRO A 72 15.32 15.35 3.62
C PRO A 72 16.46 15.65 4.59
N GLU A 73 16.57 16.90 5.07
CA GLU A 73 17.57 17.33 6.03
C GLU A 73 17.33 16.77 7.44
N ALA A 74 16.05 16.55 7.79
CA ALA A 74 15.67 15.95 9.06
C ALA A 74 15.86 14.42 9.08
N VAL A 75 15.96 13.79 7.89
CA VAL A 75 16.07 12.34 7.75
C VAL A 75 17.54 11.90 7.91
N PRO A 76 17.83 10.90 8.76
CA PRO A 76 19.16 10.31 8.88
C PRO A 76 19.71 9.85 7.52
N ASN A 77 21.00 10.06 7.29
CA ASN A 77 21.69 9.75 6.03
C ASN A 77 21.23 10.58 4.81
N LYS A 78 20.41 11.63 5.01
CA LYS A 78 19.94 12.55 3.95
C LYS A 78 19.24 11.82 2.79
N THR A 79 18.68 10.64 3.06
CA THR A 79 17.95 9.87 2.07
C THR A 79 16.72 10.65 1.64
N THR A 80 16.71 11.13 0.39
CA THR A 80 15.65 12.00 -0.09
C THR A 80 14.47 11.22 -0.67
N THR A 81 14.72 10.03 -1.23
CA THR A 81 13.72 9.27 -2.00
C THR A 81 13.46 7.91 -1.34
N ILE A 82 12.21 7.62 -1.06
CA ILE A 82 11.76 6.33 -0.51
C ILE A 82 11.73 5.29 -1.63
N GLY A 83 11.11 5.65 -2.76
CA GLY A 83 10.99 4.75 -3.90
C GLY A 83 10.25 5.36 -5.08
N VAL A 84 10.13 4.56 -6.13
CA VAL A 84 9.39 4.88 -7.34
C VAL A 84 8.44 3.75 -7.67
N TRP A 85 7.16 4.08 -7.89
CA TRP A 85 6.14 3.15 -8.34
C TRP A 85 5.70 3.53 -9.73
N ARG A 86 5.65 2.57 -10.65
CA ARG A 86 5.20 2.78 -12.03
C ARG A 86 3.87 2.07 -12.21
N VAL A 87 2.85 2.82 -12.58
CA VAL A 87 1.53 2.28 -12.88
C VAL A 87 1.42 2.15 -14.39
N ASN A 88 1.54 0.91 -14.88
CA ASN A 88 1.58 0.59 -16.30
C ASN A 88 0.23 0.01 -16.76
N GLN A 89 0.02 -0.05 -18.09
CA GLN A 89 -1.17 -0.65 -18.72
C GLN A 89 -2.52 0.01 -18.35
N VAL A 90 -2.51 1.32 -18.10
CA VAL A 90 -3.74 2.10 -17.93
C VAL A 90 -4.46 2.15 -19.29
N PRO A 91 -5.72 1.69 -19.40
CA PRO A 91 -6.53 1.85 -20.60
C PRO A 91 -6.59 3.33 -20.97
N LYS A 92 -6.46 3.67 -22.26
CA LYS A 92 -6.68 5.05 -22.70
C LYS A 92 -8.15 5.41 -22.52
N ASP A 93 -8.42 6.68 -22.27
CA ASP A 93 -9.79 7.20 -22.26
C ASP A 93 -10.48 6.84 -23.58
N ASP A 94 -11.72 6.40 -23.46
CA ASP A 94 -12.66 6.25 -24.57
C ASP A 94 -13.54 7.51 -24.56
N ASP A 95 -13.76 8.14 -25.72
CA ASP A 95 -14.37 9.48 -25.82
C ASP A 95 -15.77 9.58 -25.16
N GLU A 96 -16.40 8.44 -24.89
CA GLU A 96 -17.74 8.32 -24.29
C GLU A 96 -17.75 8.25 -22.74
N THR A 97 -16.67 7.75 -22.11
CA THR A 97 -16.59 7.62 -20.64
C THR A 97 -15.19 7.94 -20.09
N PRO A 98 -15.04 9.02 -19.28
CA PRO A 98 -13.75 9.33 -18.66
C PRO A 98 -13.37 8.22 -17.67
N THR A 99 -12.12 7.76 -17.76
CA THR A 99 -11.57 6.73 -16.87
C THR A 99 -10.74 7.39 -15.77
N GLU A 100 -11.10 7.14 -14.52
CA GLU A 100 -10.31 7.54 -13.35
C GLU A 100 -9.51 6.37 -12.79
N VAL A 101 -8.27 6.64 -12.36
CA VAL A 101 -7.38 5.65 -11.74
C VAL A 101 -7.32 5.93 -10.25
N HIS A 102 -7.81 5.00 -9.43
CA HIS A 102 -7.68 5.05 -7.98
C HIS A 102 -6.44 4.26 -7.57
N VAL A 103 -5.53 4.90 -6.85
CA VAL A 103 -4.33 4.26 -6.31
C VAL A 103 -4.42 4.31 -4.79
N SER A 104 -4.36 3.15 -4.15
CA SER A 104 -4.22 3.07 -2.71
C SER A 104 -2.77 3.23 -2.34
N ILE A 105 -2.49 4.16 -1.44
CA ILE A 105 -1.17 4.42 -0.89
C ILE A 105 -1.27 4.20 0.61
N GLU A 106 -0.34 3.44 1.18
CA GLU A 106 -0.37 3.11 2.59
C GLU A 106 1.03 3.12 3.22
N VAL A 107 1.05 3.23 4.54
CA VAL A 107 2.17 2.82 5.37
C VAL A 107 1.69 1.70 6.27
N ASN A 108 2.37 0.56 6.20
CA ASN A 108 2.04 -0.63 6.97
C ASN A 108 2.42 -0.47 8.45
N GLY A 109 1.98 -1.40 9.29
CA GLY A 109 2.35 -1.44 10.72
C GLY A 109 3.85 -1.46 10.97
N ASP A 110 4.64 -1.94 9.99
CA ASP A 110 6.11 -1.95 10.03
C ASP A 110 6.74 -0.58 9.69
N GLY A 111 5.95 0.46 9.39
CA GLY A 111 6.43 1.77 8.94
C GLY A 111 6.90 1.79 7.48
N ILE A 112 6.61 0.73 6.71
CA ILE A 112 7.00 0.59 5.31
C ILE A 112 5.92 1.17 4.41
N PHE A 113 6.32 2.07 3.51
CA PHE A 113 5.43 2.62 2.49
C PHE A 113 5.18 1.60 1.36
N SER A 114 3.91 1.41 1.00
CA SER A 114 3.49 0.55 -0.11
C SER A 114 2.37 1.17 -0.94
N VAL A 115 2.24 0.64 -2.16
CA VAL A 115 1.09 0.89 -3.04
C VAL A 115 0.46 -0.48 -3.29
N PRO A 116 -0.49 -0.93 -2.44
CA PRO A 116 -1.00 -2.31 -2.49
C PRO A 116 -1.76 -2.61 -3.78
N TRP A 117 -2.50 -1.63 -4.30
CA TRP A 117 -3.29 -1.80 -5.52
C TRP A 117 -3.51 -0.47 -6.24
N ALA A 118 -3.77 -0.57 -7.54
CA ALA A 118 -4.25 0.51 -8.38
C ALA A 118 -5.38 -0.03 -9.27
N ARG A 119 -6.49 0.69 -9.38
CA ARG A 119 -7.71 0.23 -10.07
C ARG A 119 -8.27 1.32 -10.96
N THR A 120 -8.80 0.94 -12.11
CA THR A 120 -9.47 1.86 -13.03
C THR A 120 -10.97 1.77 -12.89
N TYR A 121 -11.59 2.93 -13.00
CA TYR A 121 -13.00 3.13 -12.77
C TYR A 121 -13.57 3.95 -13.92
N LYS A 122 -14.68 3.49 -14.51
CA LYS A 122 -15.45 4.28 -15.48
C LYS A 122 -16.55 5.04 -14.76
N ILE A 123 -16.62 6.34 -15.00
CA ILE A 123 -17.73 7.17 -14.50
C ILE A 123 -18.89 7.01 -15.49
N LEU A 124 -19.90 6.25 -15.11
CA LEU A 124 -21.15 6.18 -15.88
C LEU A 124 -21.96 7.44 -15.56
N LYS A 125 -22.34 8.21 -16.59
CA LYS A 125 -23.33 9.29 -16.42
C LYS A 125 -24.69 8.62 -16.21
N GLU A 126 -25.41 9.00 -15.15
CA GLU A 126 -26.81 8.60 -14.99
C GLU A 126 -27.64 9.28 -16.09
N GLU A 127 -28.23 8.49 -16.99
CA GLU A 127 -29.33 8.94 -17.83
C GLU A 127 -30.56 9.05 -16.91
N ASN A 128 -30.96 10.27 -16.57
CA ASN A 128 -32.23 10.54 -15.90
C ASN A 128 -33.37 10.09 -16.84
N THR A 129 -33.83 8.85 -16.69
CA THR A 129 -35.12 8.44 -17.25
C THR A 129 -36.22 8.94 -16.33
N ASP A 130 -36.61 10.19 -16.60
CA ASP A 130 -37.83 10.80 -16.10
C ASP A 130 -39.01 10.04 -16.73
N VAL A 131 -39.66 9.16 -15.95
CA VAL A 131 -40.95 8.59 -16.32
C VAL A 131 -41.90 8.77 -15.14
N GLY A 132 -42.70 9.82 -15.24
CA GLY A 132 -43.76 10.12 -14.30
C GLY A 132 -44.81 9.01 -14.24
N LEU A 133 -45.23 8.70 -13.01
CA LEU A 133 -46.59 8.25 -12.76
C LEU A 133 -47.04 8.77 -11.40
N ALA A 134 -47.99 9.71 -11.42
CA ALA A 134 -48.86 10.05 -10.31
C ALA A 134 -50.31 9.76 -10.78
N PRO A 135 -51.36 9.76 -9.92
CA PRO A 135 -51.38 9.94 -8.45
C PRO A 135 -52.31 8.93 -7.70
N ALA A 136 -52.29 8.92 -6.37
CA ALA A 136 -53.47 8.62 -5.56
C ALA A 136 -53.41 9.32 -4.19
N ALA A 137 -54.50 10.01 -3.87
CA ALA A 137 -54.81 10.86 -2.70
C ALA A 137 -54.64 10.12 -1.35
N ALA A 138 -54.52 10.75 -0.17
CA ALA A 138 -55.25 11.92 0.33
C ALA A 138 -54.55 12.62 1.51
N SER A 139 -54.92 13.88 1.69
CA SER A 139 -54.40 14.92 2.58
C SER A 139 -54.99 14.94 4.01
N TYR A 140 -54.20 15.41 4.98
CA TYR A 140 -54.53 16.36 6.07
C TYR A 140 -53.22 16.60 6.85
N GLY A 141 -52.63 17.78 7.11
CA GLY A 141 -52.87 19.18 6.81
C GLY A 141 -52.18 20.00 7.91
N SER A 142 -51.12 20.78 7.62
CA SER A 142 -50.86 22.12 8.18
C SER A 142 -49.53 22.75 7.69
N ALA A 143 -49.66 23.92 7.05
CA ALA A 143 -48.83 25.13 7.13
C ALA A 143 -47.28 25.06 7.02
N THR A 144 -46.83 25.32 5.80
CA THR A 144 -45.74 26.25 5.38
C THR A 144 -44.63 26.63 6.38
N SER A 145 -43.43 26.10 6.14
CA SER A 145 -42.21 26.92 6.02
C SER A 145 -41.45 26.44 4.77
N LEU A 146 -41.12 27.39 3.90
CA LEU A 146 -40.44 27.18 2.62
C LEU A 146 -38.94 27.31 2.86
N ASP A 147 -38.22 26.20 2.81
CA ASP A 147 -36.80 26.15 2.45
C ASP A 147 -36.53 24.83 1.71
N PRO A 148 -35.90 24.84 0.53
CA PRO A 148 -35.57 23.62 -0.18
C PRO A 148 -34.42 22.90 0.54
N VAL A 149 -34.69 21.69 1.03
CA VAL A 149 -33.66 20.74 1.47
C VAL A 149 -32.74 20.47 0.28
N PRO A 150 -31.40 20.62 0.40
CA PRO A 150 -30.50 20.31 -0.70
C PRO A 150 -30.65 18.83 -1.05
N ALA A 151 -30.99 18.56 -2.31
CA ALA A 151 -31.05 17.23 -2.86
C ALA A 151 -29.73 16.52 -2.55
N ALA A 152 -29.81 15.38 -1.87
CA ALA A 152 -28.65 14.54 -1.64
C ALA A 152 -28.05 14.16 -3.00
N GLU A 153 -26.89 14.73 -3.33
CA GLU A 153 -26.11 14.37 -4.51
C GLU A 153 -25.84 12.86 -4.44
N LYS A 154 -26.55 12.09 -5.27
CA LYS A 154 -26.26 10.67 -5.45
C LYS A 154 -24.87 10.57 -6.07
N LYS A 155 -23.95 9.90 -5.37
CA LYS A 155 -22.62 9.63 -5.92
C LYS A 155 -22.78 8.83 -7.21
N PRO A 156 -22.09 9.20 -8.30
CA PRO A 156 -22.22 8.50 -9.58
C PRO A 156 -21.86 7.03 -9.43
N MET A 157 -22.55 6.15 -10.16
CA MET A 157 -22.24 4.73 -10.17
C MET A 157 -20.90 4.50 -10.88
N VAL A 158 -19.92 4.01 -10.13
CA VAL A 158 -18.55 3.80 -10.61
C VAL A 158 -18.29 2.31 -10.76
N GLU A 159 -18.09 1.85 -12.00
CA GLU A 159 -17.78 0.45 -12.29
C GLU A 159 -16.26 0.23 -12.28
N MET A 160 -15.79 -0.75 -11.50
CA MET A 160 -14.39 -1.16 -11.52
C MET A 160 -14.12 -1.95 -12.81
N VAL A 161 -13.26 -1.40 -13.67
CA VAL A 161 -12.96 -2.00 -14.97
C VAL A 161 -11.81 -2.99 -14.87
N LYS A 162 -10.74 -2.63 -14.14
CA LYS A 162 -9.50 -3.41 -14.13
C LYS A 162 -8.61 -3.06 -12.94
N GLU A 163 -7.93 -4.08 -12.40
CA GLU A 163 -6.78 -3.90 -11.51
C GLU A 163 -5.48 -3.77 -12.33
N LEU A 164 -4.70 -2.73 -12.02
CA LEU A 164 -3.51 -2.35 -12.76
C LEU A 164 -2.25 -2.97 -12.14
N CYS A 165 -1.28 -3.24 -13.00
CA CYS A 165 0.03 -3.69 -12.55
C CYS A 165 0.83 -2.49 -12.03
N VAL A 166 1.16 -2.53 -10.74
CA VAL A 166 2.02 -1.54 -10.09
C VAL A 166 3.43 -2.13 -9.94
N GLU A 167 4.39 -1.60 -10.69
CA GLU A 167 5.80 -1.97 -10.55
C GLU A 167 6.41 -1.14 -9.42
N ALA A 168 6.69 -1.79 -8.29
CA ALA A 168 7.32 -1.16 -7.13
C ALA A 168 8.85 -1.23 -7.22
N ARG A 169 9.52 -0.08 -7.18
CA ARG A 169 10.98 0.04 -7.02
C ARG A 169 11.34 0.91 -5.81
N PRO A 170 11.32 0.34 -4.59
CA PRO A 170 11.93 0.96 -3.42
C PRO A 170 13.43 1.22 -3.63
N SER A 171 14.00 2.14 -2.86
CA SER A 171 15.44 2.50 -2.94
C SER A 171 16.40 1.32 -2.74
N TYR A 172 15.98 0.28 -2.03
CA TYR A 172 16.78 -0.91 -1.72
C TYR A 172 16.57 -2.07 -2.71
N HIS A 173 15.63 -1.96 -3.66
CA HIS A 173 15.17 -3.08 -4.49
C HIS A 173 16.31 -3.85 -5.17
N ASP A 174 17.24 -3.14 -5.81
CA ASP A 174 18.29 -3.76 -6.63
C ASP A 174 19.38 -4.45 -5.78
N ARG A 175 19.55 -4.05 -4.52
CA ARG A 175 20.64 -4.56 -3.66
C ARG A 175 20.28 -5.81 -2.88
N ILE A 176 18.99 -6.02 -2.60
CA ILE A 176 18.52 -7.18 -1.81
C ILE A 176 19.01 -8.48 -2.43
N TYR A 177 18.91 -8.62 -3.75
CA TYR A 177 19.28 -9.85 -4.45
C TYR A 177 20.74 -10.24 -4.20
N TYR A 178 21.66 -9.28 -4.29
CA TYR A 178 23.08 -9.50 -4.02
C TYR A 178 23.34 -9.90 -2.57
N HIS A 179 22.74 -9.17 -1.61
CA HIS A 179 22.91 -9.49 -0.19
C HIS A 179 22.39 -10.88 0.18
N VAL A 180 21.30 -11.34 -0.44
CA VAL A 180 20.77 -12.70 -0.22
C VAL A 180 21.73 -13.78 -0.74
N ILE A 181 22.39 -13.54 -1.88
CA ILE A 181 23.37 -14.48 -2.43
C ILE A 181 24.59 -14.57 -1.51
N ASP A 182 25.13 -13.42 -1.10
CA ASP A 182 26.31 -13.35 -0.25
C ASP A 182 26.06 -14.01 1.11
N GLU A 183 24.91 -13.74 1.73
CA GLU A 183 24.51 -14.34 3.00
C GLU A 183 24.41 -15.87 2.89
N LYS A 184 23.79 -16.39 1.82
CA LYS A 184 23.70 -17.84 1.60
C LYS A 184 25.08 -18.48 1.43
N ALA A 185 26.02 -17.79 0.80
CA ALA A 185 27.40 -18.27 0.66
C ALA A 185 28.13 -18.32 2.01
N MET A 186 27.91 -17.33 2.89
CA MET A 186 28.44 -17.32 4.24
C MET A 186 27.86 -18.47 5.08
N GLN A 187 26.53 -18.61 5.09
CA GLN A 187 25.84 -19.70 5.81
C GLN A 187 26.31 -21.09 5.39
N LYS A 188 26.58 -21.29 4.10
CA LYS A 188 27.10 -22.56 3.60
C LYS A 188 28.48 -22.89 4.18
N ARG A 189 29.39 -21.91 4.22
CA ARG A 189 30.73 -22.09 4.80
C ARG A 189 30.64 -22.40 6.29
N ASP A 190 29.81 -21.67 7.02
CA ASP A 190 29.62 -21.89 8.46
C ASP A 190 29.05 -23.28 8.75
N LEU A 191 28.12 -23.75 7.91
CA LEU A 191 27.57 -25.11 8.02
C LEU A 191 28.62 -26.20 7.76
N GLU A 192 29.46 -26.02 6.75
CA GLU A 192 30.54 -26.96 6.42
C GLU A 192 31.57 -27.03 7.56
N GLU A 193 31.94 -25.88 8.12
CA GLU A 193 32.88 -25.82 9.24
C GLU A 193 32.28 -26.45 10.51
N LYS A 194 31.00 -26.16 10.80
CA LYS A 194 30.28 -26.83 11.90
C LYS A 194 30.27 -28.34 11.72
N ARG A 195 29.93 -28.84 10.53
CA ARG A 195 29.93 -30.28 10.23
C ARG A 195 31.31 -30.90 10.38
N ARG A 196 32.36 -30.19 9.98
CA ARG A 196 33.75 -30.64 10.15
C ARG A 196 34.11 -30.80 11.63
N VAL A 197 33.75 -29.82 12.45
CA VAL A 197 33.97 -29.86 13.91
C VAL A 197 33.13 -30.96 14.56
N ASP A 198 31.84 -31.08 14.22
CA ASP A 198 30.95 -32.11 14.75
C ASP A 198 31.46 -33.52 14.40
N ALA A 199 31.91 -33.74 13.16
CA ALA A 199 32.49 -35.02 12.75
C ALA A 199 33.80 -35.34 13.49
N LYS A 200 34.65 -34.33 13.70
CA LYS A 200 35.87 -34.49 14.50
C LYS A 200 35.52 -34.88 15.94
N ASN A 201 34.60 -34.15 16.57
CA ASN A 201 34.19 -34.42 17.95
C ASN A 201 33.53 -35.80 18.08
N ALA A 202 32.72 -36.22 17.10
CA ALA A 202 32.10 -37.54 17.10
C ALA A 202 33.14 -38.68 17.05
N VAL A 203 34.19 -38.52 16.24
CA VAL A 203 35.29 -39.50 16.19
C VAL A 203 36.07 -39.49 17.50
N GLU A 204 36.39 -38.32 18.06
CA GLU A 204 37.07 -38.22 19.35
C GLU A 204 36.27 -38.91 20.45
N GLN A 205 34.96 -38.65 20.54
CA GLN A 205 34.07 -39.30 21.50
C GLN A 205 34.07 -40.83 21.33
N TYR A 206 33.94 -41.33 20.11
CA TYR A 206 33.97 -42.77 19.84
C TYR A 206 35.29 -43.43 20.27
N VAL A 207 36.43 -42.76 20.06
CA VAL A 207 37.73 -43.26 20.50
C VAL A 207 37.83 -43.32 22.03
N TYR A 208 37.28 -42.34 22.75
CA TYR A 208 37.24 -42.40 24.21
C TYR A 208 36.34 -43.52 24.72
N GLU A 209 35.14 -43.67 24.15
CA GLU A 209 34.20 -44.74 24.53
C GLU A 209 34.75 -46.15 24.31
N MET A 210 35.54 -46.36 23.25
CA MET A 210 36.14 -47.68 22.95
C MET A 210 37.39 -47.99 23.79
N ARG A 211 37.93 -47.00 24.53
CA ARG A 211 39.16 -47.14 25.32
C ARG A 211 38.88 -47.54 26.78
N ASP A 212 37.69 -47.23 27.28
CA ASP A 212 37.17 -47.65 28.59
C ASP A 212 36.56 -49.06 28.54
#